data_AF-M1VP06-F1
#
_entry.id   AF-M1VP06-F1
#
_cell.length_a   1.000
_cell.length_b   1.000
_cell.length_c   1.000
_cell.angle_alpha   90.00
_cell.angle_beta   90.00
_cell.angle_gamma   90.00
#
_symmetry.space_group_name_H-M   'P 1'
#
loop_
_entity.id
_entity.type
_entity.pdbx_description
1 polymer ?
#
loop_
_entity_poly.entity_id
_entity_poly.type
_entity_poly.pdbx_seq_one_letter_code
_entity_poly.pdbx_strand_id
1 'polypeptide(L)' 'MSSLEKIIETQSKTIEMMANELTLLREQVDYLRQKLYGKSSEKVVYQPGQLSLFGEESLPEEEADLPS' A
#
# COMPACT_ATOMS: atom_id res chain seq x y z
N MET A 1 29.08 33.65 1.29
CA MET A 1 28.66 32.49 2.10
C MET A 1 29.86 31.78 2.66
N SER A 2 29.84 31.49 3.96
CA SER A 2 30.90 30.73 4.64
C SER A 2 30.96 29.28 4.13
N SER A 3 32.10 28.61 4.31
CA SER A 3 32.24 27.18 3.95
C SER A 3 31.18 26.31 4.65
N LEU A 4 30.88 26.65 5.90
CA LEU A 4 29.87 25.97 6.71
C LEU A 4 28.46 26.12 6.11
N GLU A 5 28.08 27.32 5.67
CA GLU A 5 26.78 27.56 5.01
C GLU A 5 26.60 26.70 3.76
N LYS A 6 27.66 26.55 2.94
CA LYS A 6 27.60 25.72 1.73
C LYS A 6 27.43 24.22 2.05
N ILE A 7 28.10 23.75 3.11
CA ILE A 7 27.97 22.38 3.58
C ILE A 7 26.54 22.13 4.07
N ILE A 8 26.00 23.04 4.88
CA ILE A 8 24.62 22.96 5.38
C ILE A 8 23.62 22.94 4.21
N GLU A 9 23.77 23.84 3.24
CA GLU A 9 22.90 23.88 2.06
C GLU A 9 22.94 22.56 1.26
N THR A 10 24.12 22.00 1.06
CA THR A 10 24.30 20.74 0.34
C THR A 10 23.65 19.59 1.10
N GLN A 11 23.89 19.51 2.42
CA GLN A 11 23.28 18.49 3.28
C GLN A 11 21.75 18.58 3.30
N SER A 12 21.19 19.79 3.39
CA SER A 12 19.73 20.00 3.33
C SER A 12 19.14 19.48 2.02
N LYS A 13 19.78 19.76 0.88
CA LYS A 13 19.34 19.25 -0.43
C LYS A 13 19.41 17.72 -0.51
N THR A 14 20.48 17.12 0.02
CA THR A 14 20.61 15.66 0.07
C THR A 14 19.53 15.03 0.97
N ILE A 15 19.23 15.63 2.12
CA ILE A 15 18.17 15.17 3.02
C ILE A 15 16.81 15.22 2.33
N GLU A 16 16.51 16.32 1.64
CA GLU A 16 15.25 16.48 0.90
C GLU A 16 15.11 15.42 -0.20
N MET A 17 16.17 15.20 -0.98
CA MET A 17 16.19 14.18 -2.03
C MET A 17 15.95 12.77 -1.45
N MET A 18 16.64 12.41 -0.36
CA MET A 18 16.46 11.12 0.31
C MET A 18 15.04 10.95 0.89
N ALA A 19 14.45 12.03 1.43
CA ALA A 19 13.09 12.00 1.95
C ALA A 19 12.04 11.75 0.84
N ASN A 20 12.25 12.36 -0.33
CA ASN A 20 11.40 12.14 -1.50
C ASN A 20 11.51 10.70 -2.01
N GLU A 21 12.72 10.15 -2.11
CA GLU A 21 12.93 8.75 -2.51
C GLU A 21 12.31 7.77 -1.52
N LEU A 22 12.44 8.01 -0.21
CA LEU A 22 11.80 7.19 0.82
C LEU A 22 10.27 7.22 0.72
N THR A 23 9.69 8.38 0.42
CA THR A 23 8.24 8.52 0.26
C THR A 23 7.76 7.72 -0.95
N LEU A 24 8.43 7.88 -2.09
CA LEU A 24 8.12 7.13 -3.31
C LEU A 24 8.25 5.61 -3.12
N LEU A 25 9.29 5.16 -2.40
CA LEU A 25 9.48 3.73 -2.11
C LEU A 25 8.35 3.17 -1.23
N ARG A 26 7.88 3.93 -0.24
CA ARG A 26 6.73 3.53 0.58
C ARG A 26 5.47 3.38 -0.25
N GLU A 27 5.18 4.35 -1.12
CA GLU A 27 4.04 4.29 -2.05
C GLU A 27 4.10 3.06 -2.97
N GLN A 28 5.28 2.73 -3.49
CA GLN A 28 5.46 1.54 -4.33
C GLN A 28 5.23 0.24 -3.55
N VAL A 29 5.73 0.17 -2.30
CA VAL A 29 5.48 -1.00 -1.44
C VAL A 29 3.99 -1.15 -1.16
N ASP A 30 3.29 -0.06 -0.86
CA ASP A 30 1.85 -0.09 -0.61
C ASP A 30 1.07 -0.51 -1.87
N TYR A 31 1.43 0.03 -3.04
CA TYR A 31 0.85 -0.37 -4.32
C TYR A 31 1.03 -1.86 -4.59
N LEU A 32 2.25 -2.38 -4.43
CA LEU A 32 2.53 -3.80 -4.66
C LEU A 32 1.81 -4.69 -3.64
N ARG A 33 1.74 -4.26 -2.38
CA ARG A 33 0.97 -4.95 -1.33
C ARG A 33 -0.51 -5.01 -1.68
N GLN A 34 -1.09 -3.90 -2.13
CA GLN A 34 -2.49 -3.87 -2.59
C GLN A 34 -2.68 -4.71 -3.86
N LYS A 35 -1.68 -4.78 -4.75
CA LYS A 35 -1.78 -5.61 -5.95
C LYS A 35 -1.74 -7.11 -5.65
N LEU A 36 -0.95 -7.53 -4.67
CA LEU A 36 -0.80 -8.94 -4.28
C LEU A 36 -1.92 -9.41 -3.34
N TYR A 37 -2.36 -8.55 -2.42
CA TYR A 37 -3.26 -8.92 -1.32
C TYR A 37 -4.51 -8.05 -1.23
N GLY A 38 -4.65 -7.05 -2.09
CA GLY A 38 -5.86 -6.25 -2.15
C GLY A 38 -7.02 -7.09 -2.67
N LYS A 39 -8.18 -6.91 -2.04
CA LYS A 39 -9.42 -7.54 -2.50
C LYS A 39 -9.64 -7.12 -3.96
N SER A 40 -9.70 -8.10 -4.86
CA SER A 40 -10.12 -7.86 -6.24
C SER A 40 -11.50 -7.18 -6.18
N SER A 41 -11.67 -6.07 -6.88
CA SER A 41 -12.99 -5.42 -7.02
C SER A 41 -13.97 -6.27 -7.86
N GLU A 42 -13.54 -7.45 -8.31
CA GLU A 42 -14.39 -8.43 -8.95
C GLU A 42 -15.48 -8.85 -7.98
N LYS A 43 -16.66 -8.24 -8.16
CA LYS A 43 -17.86 -8.63 -7.42
C LYS A 43 -18.13 -10.08 -7.77
N VAL A 44 -17.84 -10.99 -6.84
CA VAL A 44 -18.28 -12.37 -6.95
C VAL A 44 -19.80 -12.33 -6.81
N VAL A 45 -20.51 -12.36 -7.94
CA VAL A 45 -21.96 -12.48 -7.94
C VAL A 45 -22.27 -13.96 -7.66
N TYR A 46 -22.46 -14.29 -6.38
CA TYR A 46 -22.91 -15.61 -5.97
C TYR A 46 -24.31 -15.87 -6.56
N GLN A 47 -24.38 -16.75 -7.56
CA GLN A 47 -25.65 -17.17 -8.11
C GLN A 47 -26.32 -18.15 -7.12
N PRO A 48 -27.63 -18.00 -6.84
CA PRO A 48 -28.35 -18.93 -5.98
C PRO A 48 -28.20 -20.38 -6.50
N GLY A 49 -27.67 -21.28 -5.67
CA GLY A 49 -27.46 -22.70 -6.01
C GLY A 49 -26.10 -23.05 -6.64
N GLN A 50 -25.17 -22.11 -6.77
CA GLN A 50 -23.80 -22.40 -7.22
C GLN A 50 -22.99 -23.08 -6.09
N LEU A 51 -22.47 -24.28 -6.34
CA LEU A 51 -21.56 -25.00 -5.45
C LEU A 51 -20.12 -24.51 -5.68
N SER A 52 -19.39 -24.17 -4.61
CA SER A 52 -17.97 -23.85 -4.70
C SER A 52 -17.16 -25.11 -5.04
N LEU A 53 -16.36 -25.05 -6.11
CA LEU A 53 -15.58 -26.18 -6.63
C LEU A 53 -14.33 -26.49 -5.78
N PHE A 54 -13.83 -25.47 -5.09
CA PHE A 54 -12.79 -25.61 -4.09
C PHE A 54 -13.50 -25.41 -2.75
N GLY A 55 -13.23 -26.26 -1.76
CA GLY A 55 -13.92 -26.29 -0.47
C GLY A 55 -13.71 -25.06 0.43
N GLU A 56 -13.60 -23.87 -0.17
CA GLU A 56 -13.76 -22.59 0.50
C GLU A 56 -15.25 -22.44 0.84
N GLU A 57 -15.58 -22.97 2.00
CA GLU A 57 -16.78 -22.62 2.74
C GLU A 57 -16.84 -21.10 2.85
N SER A 58 -17.98 -20.52 2.46
CA SER A 58 -18.22 -19.08 2.43
C SER A 58 -17.84 -18.46 3.78
N LEU A 59 -16.77 -17.66 3.81
CA LEU A 59 -16.58 -16.72 4.90
C LEU A 59 -17.52 -15.53 4.65
N PRO A 60 -18.53 -15.30 5.50
CA PRO A 60 -19.18 -14.00 5.52
C PRO A 60 -18.21 -13.05 6.23
N GLU A 61 -17.59 -12.16 5.48
CA GLU A 61 -16.93 -10.98 6.07
C GLU A 61 -17.41 -9.72 5.35
N GLU A 62 -18.71 -9.45 5.49
CA GLU A 62 -19.11 -8.10 5.87
C GLU A 62 -18.77 -7.97 7.37
N GLU A 63 -18.22 -6.83 7.80
CA GLU A 63 -17.68 -6.52 9.15
C GLU A 63 -16.17 -6.78 9.38
N ALA A 64 -15.31 -6.00 8.72
CA ALA A 64 -14.04 -5.59 9.32
C ALA A 64 -13.63 -4.20 8.83
N ASP A 65 -14.56 -3.25 8.92
CA ASP A 65 -14.25 -1.83 8.94
C ASP A 65 -14.39 -1.33 10.38
N LEU A 66 -13.41 -1.67 11.23
CA LEU A 66 -13.25 -1.08 12.56
C LEU A 66 -11.76 -0.85 12.84
N PRO A 67 -11.29 0.41 12.89
CA PRO A 67 -9.99 0.70 13.48
C PRO A 67 -10.09 0.54 15.01
N SER A 68 -9.07 -0.10 15.61
CA SER A 68 -8.83 -0.10 17.07
C SER A 68 -7.98 1.10 17.47
#